data_AF-A0A348YLT0-F1
#
_entry.id   AF-A0A348YLT0-F1
#
_cell.length_a   1.000
_cell.length_b   1.000
_cell.length_c   1.000
_cell.angle_alpha   90.00
_cell.angle_beta   90.00
_cell.angle_gamma   90.00
#
_symmetry.space_group_name_H-M   'P 1'
#
loop_
_entity.id
_entity.type
_entity.pdbx_description
1 polymer ?
#
loop_
_entity_poly.entity_id
_entity_poly.type
_entity_poly.pdbx_seq_one_letter_code
_entity_poly.pdbx_strand_id
1 'polypeptide(L)'
;MTDTNLAKLAFKFKLEPNGEQRRFFSRTAGCTRLVYNHLLFKCREDFREYLEEIDSRQSNGEAFNRDEAKKLSFRPLCYKGRLQCLAQLKVLI
;
A
#
# COMPACT_ATOMS: atom_id res chain seq x y z
N MET A 1 -32.31 39.41 -9.01
CA MET A 1 -31.51 38.23 -8.63
C MET A 1 -30.81 38.60 -7.33
N THR A 2 -31.21 38.05 -6.18
CA THR A 2 -30.75 38.46 -4.85
C THR A 2 -29.45 37.76 -4.45
N ASP A 3 -28.53 38.48 -3.81
CA ASP A 3 -27.19 38.04 -3.34
C ASP A 3 -27.19 36.74 -2.51
N THR A 4 -28.32 36.39 -1.88
CA THR A 4 -28.50 35.19 -1.07
C THR A 4 -28.30 33.87 -1.84
N ASN A 5 -28.41 33.86 -3.17
CA ASN A 5 -28.20 32.67 -4.00
C ASN A 5 -26.74 32.47 -4.44
N LEU A 6 -25.89 33.49 -4.36
CA LEU A 6 -24.48 33.39 -4.77
C LEU A 6 -23.66 32.54 -3.78
N ALA A 7 -23.98 32.63 -2.48
CA ALA A 7 -23.32 31.90 -1.40
C ALA A 7 -23.51 30.36 -1.46
N LYS A 8 -24.43 29.85 -2.28
CA LYS A 8 -24.71 28.41 -2.46
C LYS A 8 -24.00 27.77 -3.66
N LEU A 9 -23.22 28.54 -4.42
CA LEU A 9 -22.46 28.02 -5.55
C LEU A 9 -21.06 27.62 -5.08
N ALA A 10 -20.90 26.36 -4.67
CA ALA A 10 -19.59 25.77 -4.46
C ALA A 10 -18.96 25.44 -5.82
N PHE A 11 -18.03 26.26 -6.29
CA PHE A 11 -17.29 25.99 -7.51
C PHE A 11 -16.23 24.91 -7.25
N LYS A 12 -16.37 23.75 -7.90
CA LYS A 12 -15.37 22.70 -7.89
C LYS A 12 -14.35 22.95 -9.00
N PHE A 13 -13.27 23.65 -8.68
CA PHE A 13 -12.16 23.81 -9.61
C PHE A 13 -11.30 22.54 -9.62
N LYS A 14 -11.07 21.98 -10.82
CA LYS A 14 -10.03 20.96 -11.01
C LYS A 14 -8.72 21.68 -11.32
N LEU A 15 -7.86 21.82 -10.31
CA LEU A 15 -6.54 22.40 -10.48
C LEU A 15 -5.62 21.33 -11.10
N GLU A 16 -5.31 21.49 -12.38
CA GLU A 16 -4.29 20.68 -13.04
C GLU A 16 -2.92 21.34 -12.82
N PRO A 17 -1.89 20.60 -12.43
CA PRO A 17 -0.58 21.17 -12.20
C PRO A 17 0.01 21.70 -13.51
N ASN A 18 0.57 22.90 -13.45
CA ASN A 18 1.29 23.51 -14.56
C ASN A 18 2.64 22.79 -14.81
N GLY A 19 3.35 23.17 -15.88
CA GLY A 19 4.57 22.47 -16.30
C GLY A 19 5.67 22.45 -15.22
N GLU A 20 5.82 23.51 -14.43
CA GLU A 20 6.80 23.55 -13.34
C GLU A 20 6.38 22.68 -12.15
N GLN A 21 5.12 22.73 -11.76
CA GLN A 21 4.58 21.88 -10.69
C GLN A 21 4.70 20.40 -11.04
N ARG A 22 4.42 20.00 -12.28
CA ARG A 22 4.62 18.61 -12.75
C ARG A 22 6.08 18.17 -12.63
N ARG A 23 7.02 19.03 -13.04
CA ARG A 23 8.46 18.75 -12.89
C ARG A 23 8.88 18.67 -11.43
N PHE A 24 8.36 19.55 -10.58
CA PHE A 24 8.60 19.53 -9.14
C PHE A 24 8.09 18.23 -8.50
N PHE A 25 6.85 17.83 -8.76
CA PHE A 25 6.29 16.56 -8.29
C PHE A 25 7.07 15.35 -8.82
N SER A 26 7.46 15.33 -10.09
CA SER A 26 8.28 14.24 -10.64
C SER A 26 9.64 14.12 -9.93
N ARG A 27 10.29 15.25 -9.62
CA ARG A 27 11.58 15.28 -8.91
C ARG A 27 11.46 14.91 -7.43
N THR A 28 10.37 15.32 -6.77
CA THR A 28 10.18 15.11 -5.32
C THR A 28 9.51 13.80 -4.98
N ALA A 29 8.56 13.33 -5.81
CA ALA A 29 7.84 12.08 -5.60
C ALA A 29 8.46 10.88 -6.32
N GLY A 30 9.45 11.10 -7.20
CA GLY A 30 10.16 10.03 -7.89
C GLY A 30 10.87 9.07 -6.93
N CYS A 31 11.52 9.59 -5.88
CA CYS A 31 12.12 8.77 -4.84
C CYS A 31 11.06 8.05 -3.99
N THR A 32 9.91 8.68 -3.72
CA THR A 32 8.78 8.06 -3.02
C THR A 32 8.24 6.85 -3.79
N ARG A 33 8.11 6.93 -5.12
CA ARG A 33 7.71 5.81 -5.98
C ARG A 33 8.68 4.64 -5.89
N LEU A 34 9.98 4.93 -5.90
CA LEU A 34 11.04 3.92 -5.78
C LEU A 34 11.02 3.25 -4.40
N VAL A 35 11.00 4.03 -3.32
CA VAL A 35 10.94 3.52 -1.95
C VAL A 35 9.68 2.68 -1.73
N TYR A 36 8.54 3.14 -2.24
CA TYR A 36 7.28 2.40 -2.17
C TYR A 36 7.34 1.08 -2.95
N ASN A 37 7.87 1.08 -4.17
CA ASN A 37 8.04 -0.14 -4.95
C ASN A 37 9.00 -1.12 -4.27
N HIS A 38 10.09 -0.63 -3.67
CA HIS A 38 11.02 -1.45 -2.91
C HIS A 38 10.37 -2.06 -1.67
N LEU A 39 9.59 -1.28 -0.93
CA LEU A 39 8.80 -1.75 0.21
C LEU A 39 7.81 -2.84 -0.22
N LEU A 40 7.07 -2.62 -1.31
CA LEU A 40 6.14 -3.62 -1.85
C LEU A 40 6.86 -4.92 -2.25
N PHE A 41 8.03 -4.81 -2.87
CA PHE A 41 8.85 -5.96 -3.21
C PHE A 41 9.24 -6.75 -1.95
N LYS A 42 9.79 -6.08 -0.94
CA LYS A 42 10.14 -6.71 0.34
C LYS A 42 8.95 -7.37 1.01
N CYS A 43 7.82 -6.67 1.09
CA CYS A 43 6.59 -7.22 1.65
C CYS A 43 6.13 -8.49 0.93
N ARG A 44 6.34 -8.60 -0.38
CA ARG A 44 5.98 -9.78 -1.16
C ARG A 44 6.93 -10.95 -0.89
N GLU A 45 8.22 -10.67 -0.80
CA GLU A 45 9.23 -11.68 -0.49
C GLU A 45 9.02 -12.25 0.93
N ASP A 46 8.87 -11.38 1.94
CA ASP A 46 8.63 -11.80 3.33
C ASP A 46 7.35 -12.64 3.45
N PHE A 47 6.32 -12.30 2.67
CA PHE A 47 5.07 -13.07 2.65
C PHE A 47 5.25 -14.43 1.95
N ARG A 48 6.07 -14.51 0.90
CA ARG A 48 6.40 -15.78 0.25
C ARG A 48 7.14 -16.70 1.22
N GLU A 49 8.19 -16.19 1.87
CA GLU A 49 8.97 -16.93 2.86
C GLU A 49 8.09 -17.46 4.01
N TYR A 50 7.17 -16.63 4.52
CA TYR A 50 6.20 -17.06 5.53
C TYR A 50 5.30 -18.23 5.06
N LEU A 51 4.90 -18.26 3.79
CA LEU A 51 4.10 -19.36 3.24
C LEU A 51 4.95 -20.64 3.12
N GLU A 52 6.19 -20.52 2.66
CA GLU A 52 7.14 -21.64 2.59
C GLU A 52 7.42 -22.22 3.98
N GLU A 53 7.55 -21.37 4.99
CA GLU A 53 7.73 -21.76 6.39
C GLU A 53 6.52 -22.56 6.92
N ILE A 54 5.30 -22.11 6.61
CA ILE A 54 4.07 -22.83 6.97
C ILE A 54 4.05 -24.22 6.33
N ASP A 55 4.33 -24.29 5.03
CA ASP A 55 4.27 -25.55 4.28
C ASP A 55 5.36 -26.51 4.75
N SER A 56 6.56 -26.01 5.05
CA SER A 56 7.66 -26.79 5.65
C SER A 56 7.25 -27.40 6.99
N ARG A 57 6.66 -26.61 7.90
CA ARG A 57 6.21 -27.12 9.21
C ARG A 57 5.17 -28.21 9.09
N GLN A 58 4.27 -28.10 8.12
CA GLN A 58 3.30 -29.15 7.85
C GLN A 58 3.98 -30.41 7.33
N SER A 59 4.92 -30.27 6.38
CA SER A 59 5.62 -31.41 5.79
C SER A 59 6.53 -32.14 6.79
N ASN A 60 7.14 -31.41 7.73
CA ASN A 60 7.99 -31.96 8.79
C ASN A 60 7.19 -32.59 9.94
N GLY A 61 5.85 -32.46 9.92
CA GLY A 61 4.99 -32.94 11.01
C GLY A 61 5.05 -32.08 12.28
N GLU A 62 5.61 -30.88 12.21
CA GLU A 62 5.66 -29.92 13.34
C GLU A 62 4.28 -29.31 13.64
N ALA A 63 3.36 -29.36 12.68
CA ALA A 63 1.98 -28.90 12.82
C ALA A 63 0.99 -29.85 12.14
N PHE A 64 -0.12 -30.13 12.81
CA PHE A 64 -1.14 -31.06 12.32
C PHE A 64 -2.05 -30.43 11.26
N ASN A 65 -2.18 -29.10 11.29
CA ASN A 65 -3.00 -28.33 10.36
C ASN A 65 -2.37 -26.97 10.04
N ARG A 66 -2.90 -26.29 9.03
CA ARG A 66 -2.33 -25.04 8.54
C ARG A 66 -2.47 -23.88 9.52
N ASP A 67 -3.49 -23.89 10.35
CA ASP A 67 -3.73 -22.82 11.31
C ASP A 67 -2.81 -22.94 12.54
N GLU A 68 -2.44 -24.15 12.91
CA GLU A 68 -1.38 -24.42 13.87
C GLU A 68 0.00 -24.01 13.32
N ALA A 69 0.32 -24.38 12.08
CA ALA A 69 1.54 -23.94 11.42
C ALA A 69 1.66 -22.40 11.40
N LYS A 70 0.59 -21.68 11.04
CA LYS A 70 0.55 -20.19 11.08
C LYS A 70 0.75 -19.59 12.48
N LYS A 71 0.46 -20.32 13.55
CA LYS A 71 0.68 -19.85 14.93
C LYS A 71 2.14 -20.01 15.35
N LEU A 72 2.82 -21.02 14.80
CA LEU A 72 4.23 -21.29 15.02
C LEU A 72 5.15 -20.44 14.12
N SER A 73 4.66 -20.04 12.94
CA SER A 73 5.38 -19.21 11.98
C SER A 73 5.45 -17.73 12.34
N PHE A 74 6.56 -17.09 11.97
CA PHE A 74 6.73 -15.66 12.16
C PHE A 74 5.85 -14.87 11.19
N ARG A 75 4.87 -14.13 11.70
CA ARG A 75 4.00 -13.32 10.83
C ARG A 75 4.72 -12.06 10.33
N PRO A 76 4.86 -11.88 9.00
CA PRO A 76 5.52 -10.69 8.46
C PRO A 76 4.67 -9.44 8.71
N LEU A 77 5.33 -8.28 8.81
CA LEU A 77 4.66 -7.02 9.10
C LEU A 77 3.56 -6.70 8.08
N CYS A 78 3.74 -7.02 6.80
CA CYS A 78 2.77 -6.77 5.74
C CYS A 78 1.51 -7.65 5.76
N TYR A 79 1.34 -8.55 6.73
CA TYR A 79 0.22 -9.50 6.78
C TYR A 79 -1.17 -8.84 6.88
N LYS A 80 -2.08 -9.25 5.96
CA LYS A 80 -3.55 -9.06 5.88
C LYS A 80 -4.21 -7.69 6.15
N GLY A 81 -3.50 -6.62 6.49
CA GLY A 81 -4.12 -5.30 6.73
C GLY A 81 -3.27 -4.10 6.34
N ARG A 82 -1.94 -4.25 6.32
CA ARG A 82 -1.04 -3.13 5.96
C ARG A 82 -0.86 -2.90 4.45
N LEU A 83 -1.21 -3.89 3.60
CA LEU A 83 -1.24 -3.67 2.15
C LEU A 83 -2.39 -2.73 1.71
N GLN A 84 -3.49 -2.64 2.46
CA GLN A 84 -4.62 -1.76 2.11
C GLN A 84 -4.23 -0.27 2.24
N CYS A 85 -3.49 0.10 3.29
CA CYS A 85 -2.93 1.44 3.43
C CYS A 85 -1.90 1.75 2.33
N LEU A 86 -1.11 0.75 1.92
CA LEU A 86 -0.16 0.90 0.82
C LEU A 86 -0.88 1.07 -0.53
N ALA A 87 -1.99 0.37 -0.78
CA ALA A 87 -2.73 0.49 -2.03
C ALA A 87 -3.35 1.90 -2.25
N GLN A 88 -3.71 2.62 -1.17
CA GLN A 88 -4.20 4.00 -1.27
C GLN A 88 -3.11 4.98 -1.73
N LEU A 89 -1.84 4.69 -1.45
CA LEU A 89 -0.71 5.51 -1.95
C LEU A 89 -0.54 5.44 -3.47
N LYS A 90 -1.05 4.39 -4.12
CA LYS A 90 -0.98 4.19 -5.57
C LYS A 90 -1.83 5.20 -6.36
N VAL A 91 -2.79 5.86 -5.68
CA VAL A 91 -3.66 6.89 -6.26
C VAL A 91 -3.07 8.30 -6.08
N LEU A 92 -2.07 8.46 -5.20
CA LEU A 92 -1.50 9.76 -4.86
C LEU A 92 -0.17 10.09 -5.57
N ILE A 93 0.47 9.11 -6.24
CA ILE A 93 1.78 9.25 -6.89
C ILE A 93 1.71 8.88 -8.38
#